data_AF-A0A927Z2T1-F1
#
_entry.id   AF-A0A927Z2T1-F1
#
_cell.length_a   1.000
_cell.length_b   1.000
_cell.length_c   1.000
_cell.angle_alpha   90.00
_cell.angle_beta   90.00
_cell.angle_gamma   90.00
#
_symmetry.space_group_name_H-M   'P 1'
#
loop_
_entity.id
_entity.type
_entity.pdbx_description
1 polymer ?
#
loop_
_entity_poly.entity_id
_entity_poly.type
_entity_poly.pdbx_seq_one_letter_code
_entity_poly.pdbx_strand_id
1 'polypeptide(L)'
;MRSSNVVDDFLDNTFCKYKIELSDDKKEEIINCYNKKRSYTSIGKRILIFNICMIIFYIVITPVTAYAAVKIGSMLYEAIQEKVENAELSEDDIQMIIDANGLVENFDNVEFINNLNELQVNENGQTYGPDILNADLIAVISDQGEEGYVYREELYDEAPKTPEEAISTNGEVIVIKVYLSDGITEIGTFTVGR
;
A
#
# COMPACT_ATOMS: atom_id res chain seq x y z
N MET A 1 -14.12 26.78 42.58
CA MET A 1 -15.28 27.50 43.16
C MET A 1 -16.58 27.43 42.33
N ARG A 2 -16.66 26.66 41.22
CA ARG A 2 -17.84 26.66 40.32
C ARG A 2 -18.81 25.47 40.49
N SER A 3 -18.53 24.53 41.41
CA SER A 3 -19.28 23.26 41.56
C SER A 3 -20.29 23.23 42.70
N SER A 4 -20.31 24.23 43.62
CA SER A 4 -21.29 24.29 44.71
C SER A 4 -22.67 24.62 44.14
N ASN A 5 -22.74 25.73 43.39
CA ASN A 5 -23.99 26.29 42.89
C ASN A 5 -24.81 25.32 42.02
N VAL A 6 -24.18 24.40 41.30
CA VAL A 6 -24.89 23.42 40.44
C VAL A 6 -25.59 22.34 41.27
N VAL A 7 -25.00 21.95 42.39
CA VAL A 7 -25.59 20.95 43.29
C VAL A 7 -26.71 21.58 44.11
N ASP A 8 -26.50 22.81 44.57
CA ASP A 8 -27.48 23.60 45.30
C ASP A 8 -28.74 23.83 44.43
N ASP A 9 -28.57 24.26 43.17
CA ASP A 9 -29.65 24.42 42.20
C ASP A 9 -30.39 23.10 41.89
N PHE A 10 -29.67 21.98 41.76
CA PHE A 10 -30.29 20.67 41.51
C PHE A 10 -31.12 20.19 42.69
N LEU A 11 -30.61 20.34 43.92
CA LEU A 11 -31.30 19.94 45.13
C LEU A 11 -32.54 20.80 45.36
N ASP A 12 -32.43 22.12 45.26
CA ASP A 12 -33.56 23.02 45.44
C ASP A 12 -34.66 22.77 44.40
N ASN A 13 -34.30 22.52 43.14
CA ASN A 13 -35.27 22.22 42.09
C ASN A 13 -35.94 20.83 42.29
N THR A 14 -35.17 19.84 42.75
CA THR A 14 -35.70 18.49 43.05
C THR A 14 -36.61 18.51 44.28
N PHE A 15 -36.25 19.19 45.36
CA PHE A 15 -37.06 19.24 46.58
C PHE A 15 -38.31 20.09 46.41
N CYS A 16 -38.25 21.19 45.65
CA CYS A 16 -39.42 21.96 45.24
C CYS A 16 -40.43 21.10 44.47
N LYS A 17 -39.95 20.18 43.61
CA LYS A 17 -40.81 19.25 42.86
C LYS A 17 -41.55 18.24 43.76
N TYR A 18 -40.98 17.86 44.90
CA TYR A 18 -41.58 16.90 45.84
C TYR A 18 -42.21 17.55 47.08
N LYS A 19 -42.23 18.89 47.18
CA LYS A 19 -42.79 19.69 48.29
C LYS A 19 -42.22 19.31 49.66
N ILE A 20 -40.93 18.98 49.70
CA ILE A 20 -40.21 18.63 50.92
C ILE A 20 -39.31 19.82 51.26
N GLU A 21 -39.62 20.55 52.33
CA GLU A 21 -38.73 21.59 52.86
C GLU A 21 -37.71 20.94 53.80
N LEU A 22 -36.44 20.89 53.36
CA LEU A 22 -35.32 20.41 54.17
C LEU A 22 -34.71 21.59 54.93
N SER A 23 -34.37 21.37 56.21
CA SER A 23 -33.58 22.34 56.98
C SER A 23 -32.18 22.49 56.37
N ASP A 24 -31.60 23.68 56.49
CA ASP A 24 -30.30 24.01 55.89
C ASP A 24 -29.19 23.05 56.35
N ASP A 25 -29.21 22.64 57.62
CA ASP A 25 -28.28 21.64 58.18
C ASP A 25 -28.32 20.30 57.43
N LYS A 26 -29.51 19.86 56.99
CA LYS A 26 -29.67 18.60 56.25
C LYS A 26 -29.24 18.74 54.80
N LYS A 27 -29.44 19.92 54.20
CA LYS A 27 -28.92 20.20 52.86
C LYS A 27 -27.39 20.13 52.87
N GLU A 28 -26.77 20.74 53.87
CA GLU A 28 -25.32 20.74 54.04
C GLU A 28 -24.76 19.32 54.28
N GLU A 29 -25.45 18.50 55.08
CA GLU A 29 -25.09 17.09 55.29
C GLU A 29 -25.14 16.27 53.99
N ILE A 30 -26.18 16.47 53.17
CA ILE A 30 -26.34 15.79 51.88
C ILE A 30 -25.27 16.23 50.89
N ILE A 31 -24.99 17.52 50.80
CA ILE A 31 -23.92 18.07 49.96
C ILE A 31 -22.57 17.49 50.38
N ASN A 32 -22.29 17.42 51.68
CA ASN A 32 -21.07 16.81 52.19
C ASN A 32 -20.98 15.31 51.87
N CYS A 33 -22.09 14.56 51.98
CA CYS A 33 -22.13 13.15 51.57
C CYS A 33 -21.91 12.96 50.06
N TYR A 34 -22.51 13.82 49.23
CA TYR A 34 -22.35 13.79 47.78
C TYR A 34 -20.89 14.10 47.37
N ASN A 35 -20.31 15.15 47.94
CA ASN A 35 -18.93 15.53 47.69
C ASN A 35 -17.93 14.48 48.20
N LYS A 36 -18.20 13.83 49.33
CA LYS A 36 -17.40 12.72 49.85
C LYS A 36 -17.44 11.50 48.92
N LYS A 37 -18.58 11.24 48.27
CA LYS A 37 -18.77 10.14 47.29
C LYS A 37 -18.13 10.42 45.93
N ARG A 38 -17.94 11.70 45.56
CA ARG A 38 -17.27 12.15 44.33
C ARG A 38 -15.73 12.18 44.43
N SER A 39 -15.17 11.90 45.60
CA SER A 39 -13.73 11.73 45.74
C SER A 39 -13.33 10.44 45.03
N TYR A 40 -12.70 10.56 43.86
CA TYR A 40 -12.02 9.45 43.20
C TYR A 40 -11.21 8.69 44.27
N THR A 41 -11.38 7.36 44.31
CA THR A 41 -10.54 6.51 45.16
C THR A 41 -9.07 6.84 44.90
N SER A 42 -8.20 6.69 45.90
CA SER A 42 -6.77 7.02 45.77
C SER A 42 -6.13 6.41 44.51
N ILE A 43 -6.66 5.27 44.07
CA ILE A 43 -6.31 4.55 42.85
C ILE A 43 -6.77 5.30 41.59
N GLY A 44 -8.03 5.76 41.54
CA GLY A 44 -8.56 6.48 40.39
C GLY A 44 -7.87 7.83 40.13
N LYS A 45 -7.41 8.53 41.18
CA LYS A 45 -6.59 9.74 41.02
C LYS A 45 -5.24 9.44 40.36
N ARG A 46 -4.60 8.32 40.72
CA ARG A 46 -3.32 7.90 40.12
C ARG A 46 -3.49 7.55 38.64
N ILE A 47 -4.58 6.88 38.27
CA ILE A 47 -4.90 6.56 36.87
C ILE A 47 -5.15 7.83 36.06
N LEU A 48 -5.90 8.80 36.60
CA LEU A 48 -6.15 10.07 35.94
C LEU A 48 -4.84 10.84 35.68
N ILE A 49 -3.96 10.91 36.69
CA ILE A 49 -2.65 11.56 36.55
C ILE A 49 -1.81 10.85 35.49
N PHE A 50 -1.75 9.52 35.51
CA PHE A 50 -1.03 8.74 34.51
C PHE A 50 -1.53 9.02 33.09
N ASN A 51 -2.85 9.04 32.87
CA ASN A 51 -3.44 9.33 31.57
C ASN A 51 -3.12 10.75 31.09
N ILE A 52 -3.14 11.74 31.99
CA ILE A 52 -2.75 13.12 31.65
C ILE A 52 -1.27 13.19 31.28
N CYS A 53 -0.39 12.52 32.02
CA CYS A 53 1.04 12.45 31.71
C CYS A 53 1.30 11.81 30.34
N MET A 54 0.58 10.72 30.01
CA MET A 54 0.70 10.07 28.70
C MET A 54 0.28 11.01 27.56
N ILE A 55 -0.82 11.75 27.71
CA ILE A 55 -1.27 12.71 26.70
C ILE A 55 -0.22 13.81 26.48
N ILE A 56 0.34 14.37 27.56
CA ILE A 56 1.40 15.38 27.48
C ILE A 56 2.64 14.81 26.78
N PHE A 57 3.02 13.58 27.11
CA PHE A 57 4.16 12.90 26.47
C PHE A 57 3.96 12.73 24.96
N TYR A 58 2.76 12.32 24.52
CA TYR A 58 2.42 12.24 23.10
C TYR A 58 2.49 13.59 22.39
N ILE A 59 2.00 14.67 23.01
CA ILE A 59 2.04 16.03 22.43
C ILE A 59 3.48 16.52 22.25
N VAL A 60 4.40 16.13 23.13
CA VAL A 60 5.82 16.55 23.06
C VAL A 60 6.61 15.75 22.03
N ILE A 61 6.29 14.47 21.83
CA ILE A 61 7.01 13.59 20.90
C ILE A 61 6.63 13.84 19.44
N THR A 62 5.35 14.09 19.16
CA THR A 62 4.84 14.28 17.79
C THR A 62 5.58 15.32 16.95
N PRO A 63 5.99 16.51 17.45
CA PRO A 63 6.75 17.45 16.63
C PRO A 63 8.16 16.97 16.29
N VAL A 64 8.82 16.24 17.20
CA VAL A 64 10.18 15.71 16.98
C VAL A 64 10.16 14.61 15.93
N THR A 65 9.18 13.71 15.99
CA THR A 65 9.03 12.65 14.99
C THR A 65 8.61 13.19 13.63
N ALA A 66 7.73 14.19 13.58
CA ALA A 66 7.36 14.86 12.34
C ALA A 66 8.55 15.57 11.68
N TYR A 67 9.37 16.29 12.46
CA TYR A 67 10.58 16.95 11.95
C TYR A 67 11.59 15.94 11.38
N ALA A 68 11.81 14.83 12.08
CA ALA A 68 12.69 13.76 11.61
C ALA A 68 12.19 13.16 10.29
N ALA A 69 10.87 12.91 10.17
CA ALA A 69 10.26 12.38 8.95
C ALA A 69 10.44 13.32 7.75
N VAL A 70 10.18 14.62 7.93
CA VAL A 70 10.37 15.63 6.87
C VAL A 70 11.83 15.69 6.43
N LYS A 71 12.77 15.67 7.37
CA LYS A 71 14.21 15.72 7.08
C LYS A 71 14.71 14.47 6.34
N ILE A 72 14.19 13.29 6.69
CA ILE A 72 14.51 12.05 5.97
C ILE A 72 13.92 12.10 4.56
N GLY A 73 12.69 12.59 4.42
CA GLY A 73 12.04 12.78 3.12
C GLY A 73 12.83 13.70 2.19
N SER A 74 13.35 14.82 2.70
CA SER A 74 14.16 15.73 1.86
C SER A 74 15.48 15.12 1.43
N MET A 75 16.20 14.42 2.32
CA MET A 75 17.46 13.75 1.97
C MET A 75 17.24 12.62 0.96
N LEU A 76 16.13 11.88 1.08
CA LEU A 76 15.78 10.84 0.12
C LEU A 76 15.40 11.43 -1.24
N TYR A 77 14.65 12.54 -1.24
CA TYR A 77 14.27 13.25 -2.47
C TYR A 77 15.49 13.77 -3.22
N GLU A 78 16.43 14.41 -2.52
CA GLU A 78 17.68 14.90 -3.11
C GLU A 78 18.53 13.74 -3.67
N ALA A 79 18.66 12.63 -2.95
CA ALA A 79 19.41 11.46 -3.43
C ALA A 79 18.76 10.79 -4.65
N ILE A 80 17.43 10.83 -4.75
CA ILE A 80 16.71 10.33 -5.94
C ILE A 80 16.93 11.29 -7.11
N GLN A 81 16.81 12.60 -6.90
CA GLN A 81 17.06 13.60 -7.94
C GLN A 81 18.50 13.52 -8.47
N GLU A 82 19.48 13.36 -7.58
CA GLU A 82 20.89 13.14 -7.97
C GLU A 82 21.07 11.87 -8.82
N LYS A 83 20.39 10.77 -8.46
CA LYS A 83 20.44 9.52 -9.26
C LYS A 83 19.75 9.66 -10.61
N VAL A 84 18.67 10.44 -10.70
CA VAL A 84 17.94 10.69 -11.95
C VAL A 84 18.72 11.66 -12.85
N GLU A 85 19.34 12.69 -12.29
CA GLU A 85 20.16 13.65 -13.04
C GLU A 85 21.43 13.00 -13.60
N ASN A 86 22.08 12.13 -12.82
CA ASN A 86 23.22 11.33 -13.29
C ASN A 86 22.85 10.24 -14.30
N ALA A 87 21.56 9.94 -14.49
CA ALA A 87 21.12 8.94 -15.45
C ALA A 87 21.05 9.47 -16.89
N GLU A 88 21.23 10.79 -17.12
CA GLU A 88 21.22 11.46 -18.44
C GLU A 88 20.20 10.86 -19.43
N LEU A 89 18.99 10.58 -18.97
CA LEU A 89 17.93 10.05 -19.83
C LEU A 89 17.31 11.19 -20.64
N SER A 90 17.29 11.03 -21.96
CA SER A 90 16.65 11.97 -22.89
C SER A 90 15.15 12.04 -22.60
N GLU A 91 14.50 13.18 -22.90
CA GLU A 91 13.02 13.23 -22.89
C GLU A 91 12.41 12.15 -23.80
N ASP A 92 13.12 11.79 -24.87
CA ASP A 92 12.73 10.70 -25.77
C ASP A 92 12.82 9.32 -25.09
N ASP A 93 13.78 9.10 -24.19
CA ASP A 93 13.92 7.84 -23.44
C ASP A 93 12.83 7.73 -22.37
N ILE A 94 12.48 8.84 -21.74
CA ILE A 94 11.37 8.92 -20.76
C ILE A 94 10.03 8.65 -21.46
N GLN A 95 9.83 9.25 -22.63
CA GLN A 95 8.62 9.05 -23.43
C GLN A 95 8.55 7.61 -23.96
N MET A 96 9.68 7.01 -24.34
CA MET A 96 9.76 5.59 -24.69
C MET A 96 9.39 4.68 -23.52
N ILE A 97 9.79 4.99 -22.28
CA ILE A 97 9.39 4.21 -21.09
C ILE A 97 7.89 4.37 -20.80
N ILE A 98 7.33 5.56 -20.97
CA ILE A 98 5.90 5.83 -20.74
C ILE A 98 5.04 5.15 -21.81
N ASP A 99 5.46 5.21 -23.07
CA ASP A 99 4.74 4.61 -24.20
C ASP A 99 4.90 3.09 -24.26
N ALA A 100 6.06 2.55 -23.85
CA ALA A 100 6.27 1.11 -23.68
C ALA A 100 5.47 0.54 -22.50
N ASN A 101 5.25 1.33 -21.45
CA ASN A 101 4.47 0.94 -20.27
C ASN A 101 3.11 1.62 -20.26
N GLY A 102 2.22 1.34 -21.22
CA GLY A 102 0.83 1.84 -21.26
C GLY A 102 -0.05 1.46 -20.04
N LEU A 103 0.40 1.78 -18.83
CA LEU A 103 0.03 1.23 -17.54
C LEU A 103 0.07 2.35 -16.48
N VAL A 104 -0.84 3.31 -16.59
CA VAL A 104 -1.14 4.23 -15.47
C VAL A 104 -2.19 3.66 -14.52
N GLU A 105 -2.69 2.43 -14.70
CA GLU A 105 -3.81 1.94 -13.86
C GLU A 105 -3.50 0.83 -12.82
N ASN A 106 -2.31 0.22 -12.75
CA ASN A 106 -2.07 -0.82 -11.71
C ASN A 106 -0.64 -0.79 -11.14
N PHE A 107 -0.37 0.18 -10.27
CA PHE A 107 0.92 0.37 -9.60
C PHE A 107 1.06 -0.43 -8.29
N ASP A 108 0.61 -1.70 -8.26
CA ASP A 108 0.64 -2.52 -7.03
C ASP A 108 1.81 -3.52 -6.95
N ASN A 109 2.70 -3.61 -7.95
CA ASN A 109 3.77 -4.61 -7.95
C ASN A 109 5.19 -4.03 -7.98
N VAL A 110 5.55 -3.22 -6.98
CA VAL A 110 6.94 -2.80 -6.72
C VAL A 110 7.88 -4.02 -6.56
N GLU A 111 7.34 -5.16 -6.13
CA GLU A 111 8.04 -6.44 -6.02
C GLU A 111 8.36 -7.07 -7.39
N PHE A 112 7.55 -6.83 -8.42
CA PHE A 112 7.83 -7.24 -9.80
C PHE A 112 8.98 -6.42 -10.39
N ILE A 113 9.00 -5.11 -10.16
CA ILE A 113 10.09 -4.23 -10.63
C ILE A 113 11.42 -4.60 -9.98
N ASN A 114 11.44 -4.90 -8.68
CA ASN A 114 12.65 -5.36 -7.99
C ASN A 114 13.08 -6.80 -8.36
N ASN A 115 12.18 -7.58 -8.97
CA ASN A 115 12.46 -8.93 -9.49
C ASN A 115 12.64 -8.98 -11.02
N LEU A 116 12.62 -7.83 -11.72
CA LEU A 116 13.18 -7.70 -13.08
C LEU A 116 14.71 -7.75 -13.02
N ASN A 117 15.25 -8.74 -12.29
CA ASN A 117 16.65 -9.07 -12.34
C ASN A 117 16.96 -9.59 -13.74
N GLU A 118 18.10 -9.12 -14.24
CA GLU A 118 18.82 -9.47 -15.45
C GLU A 118 18.32 -10.73 -16.18
N LEU A 119 18.02 -10.59 -17.48
CA LEU A 119 17.80 -11.71 -18.39
C LEU A 119 18.85 -12.79 -18.15
N GLN A 120 18.40 -14.02 -17.90
CA GLN A 120 19.31 -15.13 -17.74
C GLN A 120 19.67 -15.68 -19.12
N VAL A 121 20.92 -16.13 -19.28
CA VAL A 121 21.45 -16.66 -20.54
C VAL A 121 21.64 -18.17 -20.39
N ASN A 122 21.10 -18.94 -21.32
CA ASN A 122 21.25 -20.39 -21.34
C ASN A 122 22.59 -20.84 -21.98
N GLU A 123 22.86 -22.14 -21.98
CA GLU A 123 24.11 -22.70 -22.55
C GLU A 123 24.26 -22.45 -24.06
N ASN A 124 23.16 -22.17 -24.76
CA ASN A 124 23.13 -21.84 -26.19
C ASN A 124 23.31 -20.34 -26.46
N GLY A 125 23.51 -19.52 -25.41
CA GLY A 125 23.66 -18.07 -25.53
C GLY A 125 22.33 -17.32 -25.75
N GLN A 126 21.19 -17.98 -25.58
CA GLN A 126 19.86 -17.36 -25.70
C GLN A 126 19.44 -16.77 -24.36
N THR A 127 18.78 -15.62 -24.41
CA THR A 127 18.21 -14.96 -23.22
C THR A 127 16.82 -15.49 -22.92
N TYR A 128 16.54 -15.82 -21.66
CA TYR A 128 15.21 -16.26 -21.22
C TYR A 128 14.67 -15.40 -20.08
N GLY A 129 13.36 -15.15 -20.10
CA GLY A 129 12.73 -14.26 -19.12
C GLY A 129 11.35 -13.73 -19.53
N PRO A 130 10.85 -12.72 -18.80
CA PRO A 130 9.59 -12.06 -19.13
C PRO A 130 9.72 -11.27 -20.43
N ASP A 131 8.62 -11.21 -21.20
CA ASP A 131 8.61 -10.58 -22.51
C ASP A 131 9.01 -9.09 -22.49
N ILE A 132 8.67 -8.38 -21.41
CA ILE A 132 9.00 -6.97 -21.20
C ILE A 132 10.51 -6.66 -21.29
N LEU A 133 11.36 -7.66 -21.04
CA LEU A 133 12.82 -7.51 -21.10
C LEU A 133 13.41 -7.87 -22.46
N ASN A 134 12.59 -8.19 -23.46
CA ASN A 134 13.06 -8.57 -24.79
C ASN A 134 13.91 -9.87 -24.79
N ALA A 135 13.56 -10.86 -23.96
CA ALA A 135 14.18 -12.20 -23.90
C ALA A 135 13.91 -13.09 -25.13
N ASP A 136 14.91 -13.70 -25.76
CA ASP A 136 14.73 -14.62 -26.91
C ASP A 136 13.71 -15.74 -26.63
N LEU A 137 13.70 -16.21 -25.37
CA LEU A 137 12.79 -17.20 -24.81
C LEU A 137 11.84 -16.52 -23.81
N ILE A 138 10.56 -16.42 -24.16
CA ILE A 138 9.53 -15.73 -23.39
C ILE A 138 8.84 -16.71 -22.43
N ALA A 139 8.78 -16.35 -21.16
CA ALA A 139 8.10 -17.14 -20.14
C ALA A 139 6.57 -17.23 -20.41
N VAL A 140 6.04 -18.44 -20.45
CA VAL A 140 4.60 -18.75 -20.63
C VAL A 140 4.18 -19.90 -19.72
N ILE A 141 2.87 -20.03 -19.53
CA ILE A 141 2.26 -21.20 -18.90
C ILE A 141 1.68 -22.06 -20.02
N SER A 142 2.15 -23.30 -20.13
CA SER A 142 1.65 -24.26 -21.11
C SER A 142 0.17 -24.60 -20.88
N ASP A 143 -0.47 -25.19 -21.89
CA ASP A 143 -1.84 -25.70 -21.81
C ASP A 143 -2.02 -26.77 -20.70
N GLN A 144 -0.91 -27.36 -20.23
CA GLN A 144 -0.87 -28.32 -19.12
C GLN A 144 -0.65 -27.67 -17.74
N GLY A 145 -0.52 -26.34 -17.67
CA GLY A 145 -0.29 -25.58 -16.44
C GLY A 145 1.17 -25.55 -15.96
N GLU A 146 2.10 -26.07 -16.76
CA GLU A 146 3.54 -26.02 -16.46
C GLU A 146 4.16 -24.74 -17.00
N GLU A 147 4.97 -24.06 -16.18
CA GLU A 147 5.74 -22.89 -16.57
C GLU A 147 6.93 -23.30 -17.46
N GLY A 148 7.10 -22.61 -18.58
CA GLY A 148 8.22 -22.79 -19.49
C GLY A 148 8.39 -21.59 -20.40
N TYR A 149 9.03 -21.80 -21.54
CA TYR A 149 9.44 -20.73 -22.44
C TYR A 149 9.10 -21.04 -23.90
N VAL A 150 8.71 -20.01 -24.65
CA VAL A 150 8.47 -20.07 -26.09
C VAL A 150 9.42 -19.13 -26.81
N TYR A 151 9.78 -19.45 -28.05
CA TYR A 151 10.60 -18.55 -28.86
C TYR A 151 9.82 -17.28 -29.19
N ARG A 152 10.46 -16.12 -29.01
CA ARG A 152 9.89 -14.82 -29.43
C ARG A 152 9.45 -14.86 -30.89
N GLU A 153 10.31 -15.39 -31.76
CA GLU A 153 10.04 -15.46 -33.20
C GLU A 153 8.81 -16.33 -33.52
N GLU A 154 8.53 -17.36 -32.73
CA GLU A 154 7.34 -18.21 -32.91
C GLU A 154 6.08 -17.56 -32.33
N LEU A 155 6.20 -16.82 -31.23
CA LEU A 155 5.08 -16.11 -30.59
C LEU A 155 4.64 -14.88 -31.39
N TYR A 156 5.62 -14.10 -31.86
CA TYR A 156 5.44 -12.85 -32.59
C TYR A 156 5.72 -12.98 -34.09
N ASP A 157 5.57 -14.20 -34.63
CA ASP A 157 5.78 -14.53 -36.03
C ASP A 157 5.30 -13.42 -36.98
N GLU A 158 6.06 -13.22 -38.08
CA GLU A 158 6.06 -11.98 -38.87
C GLU A 158 4.63 -11.49 -39.14
N ALA A 159 4.36 -10.22 -38.76
CA ALA A 159 3.08 -9.59 -39.08
C ALA A 159 2.80 -9.71 -40.59
N PRO A 160 1.55 -10.04 -40.99
CA PRO A 160 1.21 -10.23 -42.39
C PRO A 160 1.62 -9.01 -43.20
N LYS A 161 2.44 -9.21 -44.23
CA LYS A 161 3.05 -8.13 -45.03
C LYS A 161 2.05 -7.58 -46.04
N THR A 162 0.93 -8.27 -46.23
CA THR A 162 -0.15 -7.89 -47.15
C THR A 162 -1.53 -7.97 -46.49
N PRO A 163 -2.49 -7.14 -46.91
CA PRO A 163 -3.89 -7.25 -46.48
C PRO A 163 -4.51 -8.61 -46.80
N GLU A 164 -4.11 -9.24 -47.92
CA GLU A 164 -4.57 -10.58 -48.29
C GLU A 164 -4.08 -11.66 -47.31
N GLU A 165 -2.81 -11.61 -46.90
CA GLU A 165 -2.27 -12.51 -45.86
C GLU A 165 -3.00 -12.29 -44.53
N ALA A 166 -3.24 -11.03 -44.14
CA ALA A 166 -3.92 -10.70 -42.89
C ALA A 166 -5.35 -11.26 -42.80
N ILE A 167 -6.07 -11.32 -43.92
CA ILE A 167 -7.42 -11.92 -43.97
C ILE A 167 -7.35 -13.45 -43.85
N SER A 168 -6.29 -14.08 -44.36
CA SER A 168 -6.13 -15.53 -44.33
C SER A 168 -5.75 -16.08 -42.96
N THR A 169 -5.01 -15.32 -42.16
CA THR A 169 -4.57 -15.68 -40.80
C THR A 169 -5.53 -15.23 -39.70
N ASN A 170 -6.61 -14.51 -40.05
CA ASN A 170 -7.59 -13.98 -39.10
C ASN A 170 -8.47 -15.13 -38.55
N GLY A 171 -8.37 -15.42 -37.26
CA GLY A 171 -9.05 -16.53 -36.59
C GLY A 171 -8.25 -17.84 -36.56
N GLU A 172 -6.96 -17.82 -36.91
CA GLU A 172 -6.12 -19.02 -36.88
C GLU A 172 -5.61 -19.30 -35.46
N VAL A 173 -5.78 -20.54 -35.02
CA VAL A 173 -5.27 -21.01 -33.73
C VAL A 173 -3.93 -21.69 -33.98
N ILE A 174 -2.86 -21.06 -33.49
CA ILE A 174 -1.49 -21.58 -33.61
C ILE A 174 -1.15 -22.32 -32.32
N VAL A 175 -0.60 -23.53 -32.47
CA VAL A 175 -0.10 -24.33 -31.36
C VAL A 175 1.43 -24.24 -31.37
N ILE A 176 1.97 -23.53 -30.38
CA ILE A 176 3.42 -23.31 -30.21
C ILE A 176 3.95 -24.32 -29.19
N LYS A 177 5.17 -24.80 -29.36
CA LYS A 177 5.81 -25.70 -28.39
C LYS A 177 6.41 -24.91 -27.25
N VAL A 178 6.26 -25.42 -26.02
CA VAL A 178 6.85 -24.84 -24.80
C VAL A 178 8.08 -25.65 -24.42
N TYR A 179 9.18 -24.96 -24.15
CA TYR A 179 10.48 -25.52 -23.79
C TYR A 179 10.88 -25.15 -22.36
N LEU A 180 11.90 -25.81 -21.80
CA LEU A 180 12.59 -25.34 -20.58
C LEU A 180 13.51 -24.15 -20.89
N SER A 181 14.15 -23.60 -19.84
CA SER A 181 15.13 -22.51 -19.97
C SER A 181 16.33 -22.85 -20.86
N ASP A 182 16.55 -24.14 -21.16
CA ASP A 182 17.56 -24.61 -22.11
C ASP A 182 17.20 -24.36 -23.59
N GLY A 183 15.94 -24.02 -23.89
CA GLY A 183 15.44 -23.80 -25.25
C GLY A 183 15.36 -25.06 -26.11
N ILE A 184 15.55 -26.25 -25.53
CA ILE A 184 15.63 -27.53 -26.25
C ILE A 184 14.62 -28.55 -25.69
N THR A 185 14.46 -28.61 -24.37
CA THR A 185 13.62 -29.64 -23.75
C THR A 185 12.15 -29.24 -23.85
N GLU A 186 11.40 -29.92 -24.73
CA GLU A 186 9.95 -29.74 -24.88
C GLU A 186 9.21 -30.24 -23.63
N ILE A 187 8.36 -29.37 -23.05
CA ILE A 187 7.53 -29.69 -21.87
C ILE A 187 6.04 -29.62 -22.16
N GLY A 188 5.63 -28.93 -23.23
CA GLY A 188 4.20 -28.83 -23.55
C GLY A 188 3.90 -28.02 -24.79
N THR A 189 2.65 -27.58 -24.90
CA THR A 189 2.16 -26.71 -25.96
C THR A 189 1.50 -25.48 -25.37
N PHE A 190 1.48 -24.40 -26.14
CA PHE A 190 0.82 -23.15 -25.81
C PHE A 190 -0.02 -22.72 -27.01
N THR A 191 -1.32 -22.59 -26.79
CA THR A 191 -2.28 -22.27 -27.85
C THR A 191 -2.56 -20.77 -27.92
N VAL A 192 -2.31 -20.15 -29.07
CA VAL A 192 -2.53 -18.71 -29.31
C VAL A 192 -3.55 -18.51 -30.43
N GLY A 193 -4.58 -17.70 -30.18
CA GLY A 193 -5.52 -17.27 -31.23
C GLY A 193 -5.04 -15.97 -31.88
N ARG A 194 -4.97 -15.95 -33.21
CA ARG A 194 -4.71 -14.75 -34.02
C ARG A 194 -5.97 -14.24 -34.71
#